data_AF-A0A1A7BI97-F1
#
_entry.id   AF-A0A1A7BI97-F1
#
_cell.length_a   1.000
_cell.length_b   1.000
_cell.length_c   1.000
_cell.angle_alpha   90.00
_cell.angle_beta   90.00
_cell.angle_gamma   90.00
#
_symmetry.space_group_name_H-M   'P 1'
#
loop_
_entity.id
_entity.type
_entity.pdbx_description
1 polymer ?
#
loop_
_entity_poly.entity_id
_entity_poly.type
_entity_poly.pdbx_seq_one_letter_code
_entity_poly.pdbx_strand_id
1 'polypeptide(L)'
;MGQGGAAGRGDCDMTRRGFLLGKFMPPHAGHIALIRSARALVDELTVMVCWLPDDPVPGKLRLAWMCELFPDCRVLGHDGIVPQSPEESTDFWPVWRNIVASAHPEPIDYLFAGEDYGAELARQVGGLFVPLGGRVLDMADDPLSALSGSAVRADPARHWAYLPQPVRAHYRRTICLHGAESTGKTTLARALAADTGAITVGEYGRSHCEVHREPLTREDLLLIGHAQQAMIAAAAEWAGPLLLVDTDALMTAAWCEMLLGDRPVELMGAPKADLYLLLEPDLPWIDDGTRFFSNPDDRHRFARIVEQVLDDAGVPFVRISGQGNERLAAARAAIGANYD
;
A
#
# COMPACT_ATOMS: atom_id res chain seq x y z
N MET A 1 49.87 -51.79 28.65
CA MET A 1 48.63 -51.44 29.38
C MET A 1 48.48 -49.93 29.29
N GLY A 2 47.49 -49.29 28.70
CA GLY A 2 46.32 -49.68 27.91
C GLY A 2 45.84 -48.36 27.27
N GLN A 3 45.39 -48.43 26.02
CA GLN A 3 44.79 -47.31 25.30
C GLN A 3 43.47 -46.88 25.94
N GLY A 4 43.09 -45.62 25.77
CA GLY A 4 41.78 -45.11 26.17
C GLY A 4 41.55 -43.71 25.61
N GLY A 5 41.43 -43.61 24.28
CA GLY A 5 41.01 -42.39 23.62
C GLY A 5 39.55 -42.08 23.95
N ALA A 6 39.30 -40.89 24.49
CA ALA A 6 37.98 -40.29 24.50
C ALA A 6 37.81 -39.54 23.19
N ALA A 7 37.18 -40.21 22.22
CA ALA A 7 36.66 -39.56 21.03
C ALA A 7 35.57 -38.57 21.46
N GLY A 8 35.88 -37.28 21.40
CA GLY A 8 34.86 -36.25 21.35
C GLY A 8 34.02 -36.48 20.10
N ARG A 9 32.78 -36.94 20.28
CA ARG A 9 31.77 -36.86 19.23
C ARG A 9 31.51 -35.38 18.98
N GLY A 10 32.10 -34.86 17.90
CA GLY A 10 31.65 -33.62 17.31
C GLY A 10 30.25 -33.88 16.75
N ASP A 11 29.22 -33.41 17.45
CA ASP A 11 28.01 -32.99 16.76
C ASP A 11 28.43 -31.82 15.87
N CYS A 12 28.68 -32.12 14.60
CA CYS A 12 28.65 -31.10 13.58
C CYS A 12 27.18 -30.69 13.54
N ASP A 13 26.87 -29.53 14.11
CA ASP A 13 25.52 -28.95 14.12
C ASP A 13 25.10 -28.76 12.66
N MET A 14 24.41 -29.76 12.10
CA MET A 14 24.03 -29.78 10.69
C MET A 14 22.98 -28.70 10.49
N THR A 15 23.35 -27.64 9.77
CA THR A 15 22.44 -26.54 9.42
C THR A 15 21.15 -27.09 8.84
N ARG A 16 20.05 -26.84 9.53
CA ARG A 16 18.72 -27.26 9.14
C ARG A 16 18.12 -26.28 8.14
N ARG A 17 17.64 -26.79 7.02
CA ARG A 17 17.18 -25.98 5.88
C ARG A 17 15.71 -26.20 5.56
N GLY A 18 15.01 -25.08 5.42
CA GLY A 18 13.60 -25.01 5.06
C GLY A 18 13.37 -24.46 3.67
N PHE A 19 12.33 -24.96 3.01
CA PHE A 19 11.85 -24.43 1.74
C PHE A 19 10.34 -24.17 1.77
N LEU A 20 9.93 -23.04 1.17
CA LEU A 20 8.54 -22.68 0.97
C LEU A 20 8.39 -21.92 -0.36
N LEU A 21 7.27 -22.13 -1.06
CA LEU A 21 6.91 -21.34 -2.23
C LEU A 21 5.47 -20.85 -2.16
N GLY A 22 5.18 -19.76 -2.86
CA GLY A 22 3.81 -19.25 -2.98
C GLY A 22 3.69 -18.09 -3.96
N LYS A 23 2.45 -17.75 -4.31
CA LYS A 23 2.15 -16.56 -5.12
C LYS A 23 2.22 -15.27 -4.29
N PHE A 24 1.81 -15.30 -3.02
CA PHE A 24 1.75 -14.12 -2.14
C PHE A 24 1.05 -12.92 -2.80
N MET A 25 -0.17 -13.14 -3.28
CA MET A 25 -0.88 -12.16 -4.09
C MET A 25 -2.15 -11.65 -3.41
N PRO A 26 -2.06 -10.62 -2.55
CA PRO A 26 -0.84 -10.10 -1.90
C PRO A 26 -0.41 -10.98 -0.71
N PRO A 27 0.78 -10.77 -0.10
CA PRO A 27 1.08 -11.36 1.20
C PRO A 27 0.15 -10.79 2.26
N HIS A 28 -0.20 -11.60 3.25
CA HIS A 28 -1.13 -11.27 4.33
C HIS A 28 -0.74 -12.03 5.60
N ALA A 29 -1.41 -11.72 6.72
CA ALA A 29 -1.08 -12.26 8.03
C ALA A 29 -1.00 -13.79 8.07
N GLY A 30 -1.87 -14.51 7.34
CA GLY A 30 -1.77 -15.98 7.20
C GLY A 30 -0.44 -16.46 6.61
N HIS A 31 0.03 -15.86 5.52
CA HIS A 31 1.36 -16.14 4.95
C HIS A 31 2.48 -15.79 5.94
N ILE A 32 2.34 -14.67 6.65
CA ILE A 32 3.34 -14.21 7.62
C ILE A 32 3.45 -15.17 8.80
N ALA A 33 2.31 -15.64 9.33
CA ALA A 33 2.28 -16.63 10.40
C ALA A 33 2.93 -17.94 9.97
N LEU A 34 2.65 -18.40 8.74
CA LEU A 34 3.26 -19.59 8.16
C LEU A 34 4.79 -19.42 8.07
N ILE A 35 5.28 -18.36 7.41
CA ILE A 35 6.71 -18.16 7.17
C ILE A 35 7.48 -17.94 8.48
N ARG A 36 6.92 -17.20 9.44
CA ARG A 36 7.55 -17.03 10.76
C ARG A 36 7.63 -18.35 11.53
N SER A 37 6.59 -19.18 11.46
CA SER A 37 6.60 -20.50 12.07
C SER A 37 7.63 -21.43 11.40
N ALA A 38 7.70 -21.41 10.07
CA ALA A 38 8.72 -22.14 9.31
C ALA A 38 10.13 -21.68 9.68
N ARG A 39 10.35 -20.36 9.75
CA ARG A 39 11.64 -19.73 10.08
C ARG A 39 12.14 -20.13 11.46
N ALA A 40 11.23 -20.30 12.43
CA ALA A 40 11.57 -20.72 13.79
C ALA A 40 12.01 -22.19 13.90
N LEU A 41 11.76 -23.01 12.88
CA LEU A 41 12.05 -24.45 12.89
C LEU A 41 13.37 -24.82 12.20
N VAL A 42 14.00 -23.88 11.50
CA VAL A 42 15.17 -24.09 10.63
C VAL A 42 16.23 -23.00 10.88
N ASP A 43 17.47 -23.25 10.48
CA ASP A 43 18.55 -22.24 10.54
C ASP A 43 18.49 -21.32 9.33
N GLU A 44 18.20 -21.88 8.16
CA GLU A 44 18.06 -21.19 6.87
C GLU A 44 16.69 -21.49 6.25
N LEU A 45 15.93 -20.45 5.89
CA LEU A 45 14.65 -20.58 5.18
C LEU A 45 14.74 -19.94 3.80
N THR A 46 14.41 -20.69 2.75
CA THR A 46 14.21 -20.16 1.40
C THR A 46 12.73 -19.98 1.11
N VAL A 47 12.36 -18.77 0.68
CA VAL A 47 10.99 -18.40 0.29
C VAL A 47 10.97 -18.00 -1.17
N MET A 48 10.32 -18.82 -2.00
CA MET A 48 10.20 -18.59 -3.44
C MET A 48 8.87 -17.92 -3.79
N VAL A 49 8.93 -16.73 -4.39
CA VAL A 49 7.80 -15.96 -4.88
C VAL A 49 7.59 -16.28 -6.35
N CYS A 50 6.48 -16.94 -6.70
CA CYS A 50 6.16 -17.32 -8.07
C CYS A 50 5.10 -16.39 -8.67
N TRP A 51 5.24 -16.06 -9.96
CA TRP A 51 4.23 -15.28 -10.67
C TRP A 51 4.13 -15.57 -12.16
N LEU A 52 2.97 -15.22 -12.71
CA LEU A 52 2.73 -15.14 -14.15
C LEU A 52 2.69 -13.67 -14.60
N PRO A 53 2.92 -13.37 -15.89
CA PRO A 53 2.89 -12.01 -16.40
C PRO A 53 1.56 -11.28 -16.17
N ASP A 54 0.45 -12.02 -16.20
CA ASP A 54 -0.92 -11.48 -16.16
C ASP A 54 -1.51 -11.47 -14.73
N ASP A 55 -0.68 -11.71 -13.71
CA ASP A 55 -1.11 -11.68 -12.32
C ASP A 55 -1.61 -10.27 -11.93
N PRO A 56 -2.78 -10.14 -11.28
CA PRO A 56 -3.37 -8.85 -10.89
C PRO A 56 -2.47 -7.94 -10.03
N VAL A 57 -1.52 -8.53 -9.30
CA VAL A 57 -0.49 -7.78 -8.58
C VAL A 57 0.87 -8.16 -9.17
N PRO A 58 1.66 -7.18 -9.67
CA PRO A 58 2.93 -7.47 -10.32
C PRO A 58 3.87 -8.32 -9.47
N GLY A 59 4.46 -9.34 -10.06
CA GLY A 59 5.35 -10.27 -9.36
C GLY A 59 6.57 -9.62 -8.71
N LYS A 60 7.20 -8.67 -9.41
CA LYS A 60 8.34 -7.90 -8.87
C LYS A 60 7.96 -7.07 -7.64
N LEU A 61 6.74 -6.54 -7.60
CA LEU A 61 6.22 -5.80 -6.44
C LEU A 61 6.03 -6.74 -5.24
N ARG A 62 5.45 -7.93 -5.49
CA ARG A 62 5.32 -8.97 -4.45
C ARG A 62 6.67 -9.45 -3.94
N LEU A 63 7.64 -9.66 -4.81
CA LEU A 63 9.01 -10.02 -4.43
C LEU A 63 9.62 -8.95 -3.51
N ALA A 64 9.50 -7.66 -3.87
CA ALA A 64 9.99 -6.56 -3.05
C ALA A 64 9.35 -6.56 -1.64
N TRP A 65 8.02 -6.74 -1.55
CA TRP A 65 7.34 -6.86 -0.26
C TRP A 65 7.85 -8.04 0.57
N MET A 66 8.07 -9.19 -0.06
CA MET A 66 8.56 -10.38 0.66
C MET A 66 9.99 -10.20 1.15
N CYS A 67 10.86 -9.53 0.38
CA CYS A 67 12.21 -9.17 0.82
C CYS A 67 12.18 -8.21 2.02
N GLU A 68 11.27 -7.22 2.02
CA GLU A 68 11.09 -6.29 3.14
C GLU A 68 10.55 -7.00 4.39
N LEU A 69 9.61 -7.93 4.23
CA LEU A 69 8.96 -8.62 5.35
C LEU A 69 9.83 -9.71 6.00
N PHE A 70 10.76 -10.30 5.25
CA PHE A 70 11.60 -11.42 5.69
C PHE A 70 13.08 -11.22 5.33
N PRO A 71 13.73 -10.17 5.86
CA PRO A 71 15.12 -9.83 5.53
C PRO A 71 16.13 -10.88 6.02
N ASP A 72 15.72 -11.77 6.92
CA ASP A 72 16.50 -12.87 7.48
C ASP A 72 16.31 -14.20 6.73
N CYS A 73 15.51 -14.21 5.66
CA CYS A 73 15.26 -15.36 4.80
C CYS A 73 15.93 -15.19 3.43
N ARG A 74 16.21 -16.30 2.74
CA ARG A 74 16.58 -16.29 1.32
C ARG A 74 15.33 -16.15 0.46
N VAL A 75 14.96 -14.92 0.12
CA VAL A 75 13.78 -14.63 -0.71
C VAL A 75 14.18 -14.58 -2.19
N LEU A 76 13.53 -15.39 -3.03
CA LEU A 76 13.83 -15.52 -4.46
C LEU A 76 12.57 -15.37 -5.31
N GLY A 77 12.71 -14.85 -6.53
CA GLY A 77 11.63 -14.75 -7.51
C GLY A 77 11.71 -15.82 -8.59
N HIS A 78 10.55 -16.29 -9.06
CA HIS A 78 10.41 -17.14 -10.24
C HIS A 78 9.28 -16.62 -11.14
N ASP A 79 9.63 -16.20 -12.36
CA ASP A 79 8.73 -15.63 -13.36
C ASP A 79 8.49 -16.55 -14.58
N GLY A 80 8.94 -17.80 -14.49
CA GLY A 80 8.76 -18.78 -15.56
C GLY A 80 7.29 -19.10 -15.77
N ILE A 81 6.86 -19.09 -17.04
CA ILE A 81 5.54 -19.61 -17.43
C ILE A 81 5.64 -21.13 -17.43
N VAL A 82 5.22 -21.73 -16.31
CA VAL A 82 5.26 -23.17 -16.08
C VAL A 82 3.89 -23.68 -15.65
N PRO A 83 3.60 -24.99 -15.84
CA PRO A 83 2.37 -25.60 -15.38
C PRO A 83 2.06 -25.27 -13.91
N GLN A 84 0.86 -24.74 -13.65
CA GLN A 84 0.39 -24.30 -12.33
C GLN A 84 -0.29 -25.42 -11.54
N SER A 85 -0.73 -26.49 -12.21
CA SER A 85 -1.27 -27.68 -11.57
C SER A 85 -0.84 -28.98 -12.27
N PRO A 86 -0.87 -30.14 -11.58
CA PRO A 86 -0.52 -31.43 -12.18
C PRO A 86 -1.37 -31.82 -13.39
N GLU A 87 -2.59 -31.30 -13.51
CA GLU A 87 -3.48 -31.55 -14.64
C GLU A 87 -3.06 -30.83 -15.92
N GLU A 88 -2.26 -29.76 -15.82
CA GLU A 88 -1.82 -28.96 -16.97
C GLU A 88 -0.69 -29.64 -17.76
N SER A 89 0.08 -30.55 -17.13
CA SER A 89 1.19 -31.24 -17.80
C SER A 89 1.65 -32.49 -17.05
N THR A 90 1.99 -33.55 -17.80
CA THR A 90 2.66 -34.73 -17.24
C THR A 90 4.05 -34.44 -16.67
N ASP A 91 4.68 -33.36 -17.14
CA ASP A 91 6.01 -32.92 -16.70
C ASP A 91 5.95 -31.92 -15.53
N PHE A 92 4.77 -31.68 -14.95
CA PHE A 92 4.58 -30.75 -13.82
C PHE A 92 5.62 -30.96 -12.70
N TRP A 93 5.71 -32.18 -12.16
CA TRP A 93 6.63 -32.47 -11.06
C TRP A 93 8.11 -32.41 -11.43
N PRO A 94 8.58 -32.98 -12.57
CA PRO A 94 9.93 -32.75 -13.06
C PRO A 94 10.31 -31.27 -13.20
N VAL A 95 9.41 -30.45 -13.74
CA VAL A 95 9.64 -29.00 -13.91
C VAL A 95 9.82 -28.33 -12.54
N TRP A 96 8.89 -28.55 -11.61
CA TRP A 96 8.97 -27.97 -10.27
C TRP A 96 10.18 -28.45 -9.47
N ARG A 97 10.57 -29.72 -9.59
CA ARG A 97 11.79 -30.24 -8.95
C ARG A 97 13.04 -29.49 -9.42
N ASN A 98 13.15 -29.23 -10.73
CA ASN A 98 14.30 -28.51 -11.30
C ASN A 98 14.32 -27.03 -10.91
N ILE A 99 13.15 -26.40 -10.79
CA ILE A 99 13.02 -25.02 -10.30
C ILE A 99 13.48 -24.94 -8.85
N VAL A 100 12.99 -25.85 -7.98
CA VAL A 100 13.39 -25.88 -6.58
C VAL A 100 14.88 -26.17 -6.44
N ALA A 101 15.45 -27.14 -7.16
CA ALA A 101 16.87 -27.45 -7.11
C ALA A 101 17.75 -26.27 -7.58
N SER A 102 17.29 -25.50 -8.56
CA SER A 102 17.98 -24.27 -9.00
C SER A 102 17.91 -23.17 -7.93
N ALA A 103 16.77 -23.04 -7.26
CA ALA A 103 16.54 -22.02 -6.24
C ALA A 103 17.21 -22.34 -4.90
N HIS A 104 17.31 -23.62 -4.55
CA HIS A 104 17.85 -24.15 -3.30
C HIS A 104 18.66 -25.43 -3.60
N PRO A 105 19.93 -25.29 -4.00
CA PRO A 105 20.78 -26.44 -4.37
C PRO A 105 21.20 -27.31 -3.17
N GLU A 106 21.06 -26.81 -1.94
CA GLU A 106 21.35 -27.53 -0.71
C GLU A 106 20.24 -28.57 -0.39
N PRO A 107 20.52 -29.58 0.47
CA PRO A 107 19.48 -30.50 0.93
C PRO A 107 18.36 -29.74 1.68
N ILE A 108 17.11 -30.06 1.36
CA ILE A 108 15.93 -29.52 2.03
C ILE A 108 15.51 -30.50 3.13
N ASP A 109 15.65 -30.10 4.39
CA ASP A 109 15.18 -30.92 5.52
C ASP A 109 13.66 -30.84 5.63
N TYR A 110 13.12 -29.61 5.58
CA TYR A 110 11.68 -29.34 5.75
C TYR A 110 11.10 -28.56 4.57
N LEU A 111 9.97 -29.04 4.07
CA LEU A 111 9.14 -28.31 3.14
C LEU A 111 7.85 -27.87 3.84
N PHE A 112 7.60 -26.56 3.82
CA PHE A 112 6.45 -25.95 4.50
C PHE A 112 5.40 -25.53 3.48
N ALA A 113 4.14 -25.89 3.73
CA ALA A 113 3.00 -25.37 2.98
C ALA A 113 1.72 -25.40 3.84
N GLY A 114 0.79 -24.51 3.48
CA GLY A 114 -0.56 -24.44 4.05
C GLY A 114 -1.61 -25.10 3.16
N GLU A 115 -1.20 -25.93 2.20
CA GLU A 115 -2.06 -26.63 1.25
C GLU A 115 -1.50 -28.02 0.93
N ASP A 116 -2.38 -28.93 0.48
CA ASP A 116 -2.09 -30.37 0.34
C ASP A 116 -1.02 -30.68 -0.71
N TYR A 117 -0.77 -29.79 -1.68
CA TYR A 117 0.30 -29.98 -2.67
C TYR A 117 1.68 -30.10 -2.02
N GLY A 118 1.86 -29.55 -0.81
CA GLY A 118 3.12 -29.58 -0.08
C GLY A 118 3.62 -31.00 0.20
N ALA A 119 2.73 -31.95 0.46
CA ALA A 119 3.12 -33.34 0.73
C ALA A 119 3.83 -33.97 -0.48
N GLU A 120 3.24 -33.82 -1.67
CA GLU A 120 3.82 -34.37 -2.89
C GLU A 120 5.08 -33.60 -3.30
N LEU A 121 5.10 -32.27 -3.18
CA LEU A 121 6.31 -31.48 -3.47
C LEU A 121 7.48 -31.89 -2.56
N ALA A 122 7.24 -32.11 -1.26
CA ALA A 122 8.26 -32.58 -0.32
C ALA A 122 8.86 -33.92 -0.77
N ARG A 123 8.02 -34.85 -1.22
CA ARG A 123 8.45 -36.14 -1.79
C ARG A 123 9.31 -35.96 -3.04
N GLN A 124 8.98 -35.00 -3.90
CA GLN A 124 9.73 -34.72 -5.13
C GLN A 124 11.13 -34.16 -4.89
N VAL A 125 11.32 -33.42 -3.80
CA VAL A 125 12.59 -32.76 -3.46
C VAL A 125 13.37 -33.46 -2.34
N GLY A 126 12.83 -34.54 -1.78
CA GLY A 126 13.48 -35.35 -0.75
C GLY A 126 13.42 -34.75 0.66
N GLY A 127 12.51 -33.81 0.92
CA GLY A 127 12.31 -33.20 2.24
C GLY A 127 11.14 -33.80 3.02
N LEU A 128 11.08 -33.53 4.32
CA LEU A 128 9.91 -33.85 5.15
C LEU A 128 8.86 -32.74 5.01
N PHE A 129 7.63 -33.12 4.70
CA PHE A 129 6.51 -32.18 4.68
C PHE A 129 6.13 -31.77 6.12
N VAL A 130 6.10 -30.46 6.38
CA VAL A 130 5.64 -29.88 7.63
C VAL A 130 4.42 -29.00 7.34
N PRO A 131 3.20 -29.49 7.65
CA PRO A 131 1.98 -28.74 7.36
C PRO A 131 1.83 -27.57 8.33
N LEU A 132 1.94 -26.34 7.81
CA LEU A 132 1.76 -25.12 8.57
C LEU A 132 0.71 -24.24 7.89
N GLY A 133 -0.29 -23.81 8.66
CA GLY A 133 -1.37 -22.97 8.17
C GLY A 133 -2.74 -23.59 8.41
N GLY A 134 -3.74 -22.77 8.72
CA GLY A 134 -4.98 -23.29 9.29
C GLY A 134 -5.84 -24.12 8.35
N ARG A 135 -5.65 -24.06 7.02
CA ARG A 135 -6.34 -24.96 6.09
C ARG A 135 -5.95 -26.42 6.27
N VAL A 136 -4.67 -26.71 6.52
CA VAL A 136 -4.18 -28.08 6.76
C VAL A 136 -4.43 -28.51 8.20
N LEU A 137 -4.74 -27.57 9.10
CA LEU A 137 -5.02 -27.83 10.51
C LEU A 137 -6.52 -27.86 10.84
N ASP A 138 -7.40 -27.88 9.84
CA ASP A 138 -8.87 -27.89 9.98
C ASP A 138 -9.42 -26.68 10.77
N MET A 139 -8.79 -25.52 10.58
CA MET A 139 -9.14 -24.24 11.20
C MET A 139 -9.68 -23.24 10.15
N ALA A 140 -10.46 -23.73 9.18
CA ALA A 140 -10.92 -22.92 8.04
C ALA A 140 -11.85 -21.76 8.44
N ASP A 141 -12.46 -21.81 9.63
CA ASP A 141 -13.33 -20.74 10.16
C ASP A 141 -12.57 -19.66 10.93
N ASP A 142 -11.28 -19.84 11.19
CA ASP A 142 -10.46 -18.88 11.91
C ASP A 142 -10.11 -17.66 11.02
N PRO A 143 -10.29 -16.40 11.49
CA PRO A 143 -10.08 -15.21 10.67
C PRO A 143 -8.69 -15.04 10.07
N LEU A 144 -7.65 -15.66 10.66
CA LEU A 144 -6.29 -15.62 10.12
C LEU A 144 -6.07 -16.73 9.09
N SER A 145 -6.64 -17.90 9.37
CA SER A 145 -6.51 -19.14 8.59
C SER A 145 -7.40 -19.19 7.35
N ALA A 146 -8.55 -18.52 7.39
CA ALA A 146 -9.50 -18.38 6.29
C ALA A 146 -9.03 -17.39 5.21
N LEU A 147 -8.04 -16.54 5.52
CA LEU A 147 -7.57 -15.50 4.61
C LEU A 147 -7.05 -16.11 3.31
N SER A 148 -7.46 -15.51 2.20
CA SER A 148 -6.93 -15.81 0.89
C SER A 148 -6.52 -14.53 0.18
N GLY A 149 -5.50 -14.62 -0.66
CA GLY A 149 -5.12 -13.51 -1.53
C GLY A 149 -6.28 -13.02 -2.39
N SER A 150 -7.14 -13.92 -2.87
CA SER A 150 -8.32 -13.54 -3.66
C SER A 150 -9.36 -12.74 -2.87
N ALA A 151 -9.65 -13.12 -1.62
CA ALA A 151 -10.54 -12.36 -0.75
C ALA A 151 -9.96 -10.97 -0.42
N VAL A 152 -8.65 -10.90 -0.13
CA VAL A 152 -7.97 -9.62 0.09
C VAL A 152 -8.06 -8.72 -1.14
N ARG A 153 -7.83 -9.24 -2.36
CA ARG A 153 -7.94 -8.44 -3.59
C ARG A 153 -9.37 -7.94 -3.84
N ALA A 154 -10.37 -8.72 -3.47
CA ALA A 154 -11.77 -8.35 -3.65
C ALA A 154 -12.21 -7.23 -2.68
N ASP A 155 -11.71 -7.23 -1.45
CA ASP A 155 -12.03 -6.20 -0.45
C ASP A 155 -10.85 -5.94 0.51
N PRO A 156 -9.84 -5.17 0.09
CA PRO A 156 -8.67 -4.89 0.93
C PRO A 156 -9.02 -4.16 2.22
N ALA A 157 -10.07 -3.32 2.19
CA ALA A 157 -10.50 -2.52 3.34
C ALA A 157 -11.06 -3.40 4.45
N ARG A 158 -11.90 -4.40 4.13
CA ARG A 158 -12.41 -5.38 5.10
C ARG A 158 -11.30 -6.22 5.73
N HIS A 159 -10.22 -6.47 4.99
CA HIS A 159 -9.09 -7.28 5.45
C HIS A 159 -7.91 -6.47 6.00
N TRP A 160 -8.04 -5.14 6.15
CA TRP A 160 -6.95 -4.20 6.45
C TRP A 160 -6.09 -4.60 7.66
N ALA A 161 -6.74 -5.08 8.73
CA ALA A 161 -6.08 -5.52 9.97
C ALA A 161 -5.05 -6.64 9.74
N TYR A 162 -5.23 -7.44 8.68
CA TYR A 162 -4.38 -8.58 8.35
C TYR A 162 -3.37 -8.30 7.25
N LEU A 163 -3.30 -7.07 6.73
CA LEU A 163 -2.33 -6.70 5.70
C LEU A 163 -1.06 -6.15 6.35
N PRO A 164 0.14 -6.59 5.92
CA PRO A 164 1.38 -5.95 6.33
C PRO A 164 1.52 -4.54 5.75
N GLN A 165 2.34 -3.70 6.38
CA GLN A 165 2.54 -2.29 6.01
C GLN A 165 2.86 -2.06 4.51
N PRO A 166 3.81 -2.76 3.86
CA PRO A 166 4.10 -2.53 2.44
C PRO A 166 2.91 -2.87 1.53
N VAL A 167 2.05 -3.81 1.93
CA VAL A 167 0.81 -4.14 1.20
C VAL A 167 -0.29 -3.12 1.48
N ARG A 168 -0.42 -2.64 2.72
CA ARG A 168 -1.32 -1.54 3.07
C ARG A 168 -1.03 -0.29 2.25
N ALA A 169 0.24 0.05 2.05
CA ALA A 169 0.64 1.19 1.23
C ALA A 169 0.10 1.09 -0.21
N HIS A 170 0.06 -0.11 -0.78
CA HIS A 170 -0.45 -0.34 -2.14
C HIS A 170 -1.96 -0.26 -2.27
N TYR A 171 -2.71 -0.70 -1.26
CA TYR A 171 -4.19 -0.70 -1.29
C TYR A 171 -4.83 0.55 -0.67
N ARG A 172 -4.03 1.42 -0.06
CA ARG A 172 -4.54 2.67 0.51
C ARG A 172 -5.04 3.58 -0.59
N ARG A 173 -6.17 4.23 -0.34
CA ARG A 173 -6.60 5.38 -1.11
C ARG A 173 -6.38 6.68 -0.38
N THR A 174 -5.83 7.64 -1.08
CA THR A 174 -5.70 9.02 -0.66
C THR A 174 -6.68 9.86 -1.46
N ILE A 175 -7.55 10.60 -0.77
CA ILE A 175 -8.53 11.51 -1.37
C ILE A 175 -8.14 12.94 -0.99
N CYS A 176 -7.87 13.77 -1.99
CA CYS A 176 -7.54 15.18 -1.79
C CYS A 176 -8.78 16.05 -1.94
N LEU A 177 -9.05 16.89 -0.93
CA LEU A 177 -10.00 17.98 -1.06
C LEU A 177 -9.28 19.18 -1.67
N HIS A 178 -9.73 19.59 -2.85
CA HIS A 178 -9.11 20.63 -3.65
C HIS A 178 -10.14 21.71 -4.00
N GLY A 179 -9.75 22.96 -4.05
CA GLY A 179 -10.70 24.05 -4.26
C GLY A 179 -10.20 25.38 -3.72
N ALA A 180 -10.80 26.46 -4.23
CA ALA A 180 -10.50 27.82 -3.80
C ALA A 180 -10.69 28.01 -2.27
N GLU A 181 -10.22 29.14 -1.74
CA GLU A 181 -10.52 29.49 -0.35
C GLU A 181 -12.04 29.53 -0.11
N SER A 182 -12.47 29.15 1.10
CA SER A 182 -13.88 29.25 1.53
C SER A 182 -14.89 28.31 0.84
N THR A 183 -14.45 27.27 0.14
CA THR A 183 -15.34 26.27 -0.47
C THR A 183 -15.76 25.14 0.48
N GLY A 184 -15.40 25.23 1.76
CA GLY A 184 -15.83 24.27 2.78
C GLY A 184 -15.03 22.96 2.84
N LYS A 185 -13.81 22.92 2.28
CA LYS A 185 -12.90 21.75 2.30
C LYS A 185 -12.75 21.15 3.71
N THR A 186 -12.27 21.92 4.68
CA THR A 186 -12.06 21.45 6.05
C THR A 186 -13.34 20.91 6.70
N THR A 187 -14.49 21.53 6.44
CA THR A 187 -15.79 21.07 6.96
C THR A 187 -16.18 19.73 6.33
N LEU A 188 -16.04 19.59 5.02
CA LEU A 188 -16.33 18.34 4.32
C LEU A 188 -15.36 17.22 4.74
N ALA A 189 -14.06 17.51 4.86
CA ALA A 189 -13.06 16.56 5.31
C ALA A 189 -13.39 16.01 6.71
N ARG A 190 -13.77 16.87 7.65
CA ARG A 190 -14.22 16.45 8.99
C ARG A 190 -15.48 15.59 8.95
N ALA A 191 -16.45 15.93 8.11
CA ALA A 191 -17.68 15.15 7.96
C ALA A 191 -17.40 13.75 7.36
N LEU A 192 -16.53 13.67 6.36
CA LEU A 192 -16.08 12.40 5.77
C LEU A 192 -15.29 11.56 6.78
N ALA A 193 -14.39 12.17 7.55
CA ALA A 193 -13.60 11.49 8.57
C ALA A 193 -14.49 10.91 9.68
N ALA A 194 -15.48 11.67 10.15
CA ALA A 194 -16.43 11.21 11.15
C ALA A 194 -17.27 9.99 10.69
N ASP A 195 -17.56 9.92 9.40
CA ASP A 195 -18.32 8.81 8.81
C ASP A 195 -17.49 7.56 8.54
N THR A 196 -16.26 7.75 8.05
CA THR A 196 -15.41 6.66 7.55
C THR A 196 -14.39 6.18 8.58
N GLY A 197 -14.14 6.96 9.63
CA GLY A 197 -13.03 6.76 10.55
C GLY A 197 -11.65 7.08 9.93
N ALA A 198 -11.61 7.71 8.75
CA ALA A 198 -10.36 8.04 8.07
C ALA A 198 -9.56 9.11 8.83
N ILE A 199 -8.24 8.94 8.83
CA ILE A 199 -7.33 10.02 9.26
C ILE A 199 -7.41 11.16 8.24
N THR A 200 -7.38 12.39 8.73
CA THR A 200 -7.35 13.60 7.91
C THR A 200 -6.07 14.39 8.18
N VAL A 201 -5.37 14.76 7.10
CA VAL A 201 -4.27 15.73 7.15
C VAL A 201 -4.82 17.10 6.83
N GLY A 202 -4.63 18.08 7.72
CA GLY A 202 -5.10 19.44 7.53
C GLY A 202 -4.25 20.25 6.53
N GLU A 203 -4.73 21.43 6.17
CA GLU A 203 -4.05 22.38 5.28
C GLU A 203 -2.90 23.10 6.02
N TYR A 204 -1.66 22.78 5.67
CA TYR A 204 -0.47 23.43 6.25
C TYR A 204 -0.40 24.92 5.90
N GLY A 205 -0.78 25.31 4.67
CA GLY A 205 -0.73 26.69 4.21
C GLY A 205 -1.48 27.68 5.13
N ARG A 206 -2.62 27.24 5.68
CA ARG A 206 -3.38 28.00 6.70
C ARG A 206 -2.55 28.22 7.96
N SER A 207 -1.98 27.16 8.50
CA SER A 207 -1.15 27.23 9.72
C SER A 207 0.06 28.14 9.52
N HIS A 208 0.68 28.09 8.34
CA HIS A 208 1.78 28.98 7.99
C HIS A 208 1.34 30.45 7.97
N CYS A 209 0.25 30.79 7.28
CA CYS A 209 -0.23 32.18 7.19
C CYS A 209 -0.72 32.75 8.54
N GLU A 210 -1.26 31.92 9.43
CA GLU A 210 -1.68 32.34 10.77
C GLU A 210 -0.50 32.74 11.66
N VAL A 211 0.62 32.02 11.53
CA VAL A 211 1.87 32.27 12.25
C VAL A 211 2.67 33.40 11.60
N HIS A 212 2.80 33.38 10.28
CA HIS A 212 3.57 34.31 9.47
C HIS A 212 2.62 35.25 8.73
N ARG A 213 2.38 36.42 9.33
CA ARG A 213 1.43 37.44 8.80
C ARG A 213 2.04 38.37 7.74
N GLU A 214 3.11 37.93 7.11
CA GLU A 214 3.81 38.67 6.06
C GLU A 214 3.34 38.18 4.68
N PRO A 215 3.48 38.99 3.61
CA PRO A 215 3.19 38.53 2.26
C PRO A 215 4.03 37.30 1.89
N LEU A 216 3.38 36.26 1.36
CA LEU A 216 4.05 35.01 0.98
C LEU A 216 5.08 35.25 -0.12
N THR A 217 6.31 34.82 0.12
CA THR A 217 7.36 34.75 -0.90
C THR A 217 7.26 33.43 -1.68
N ARG A 218 8.04 33.32 -2.76
CA ARG A 218 8.19 32.06 -3.49
C ARG A 218 8.75 30.95 -2.61
N GLU A 219 9.69 31.27 -1.72
CA GLU A 219 10.28 30.28 -0.81
C GLU A 219 9.25 29.77 0.20
N ASP A 220 8.38 30.66 0.71
CA ASP A 220 7.30 30.28 1.61
C ASP A 220 6.31 29.33 0.94
N LEU A 221 5.92 29.62 -0.30
CA LEU A 221 5.01 28.75 -1.07
C LEU A 221 5.63 27.37 -1.33
N LEU A 222 6.92 27.30 -1.67
CA LEU A 222 7.60 26.02 -1.82
C LEU A 222 7.68 25.25 -0.49
N LEU A 223 7.99 25.95 0.60
CA LEU A 223 7.97 25.35 1.94
C LEU A 223 6.58 24.80 2.28
N ILE A 224 5.51 25.54 2.00
CA ILE A 224 4.14 25.10 2.24
C ILE A 224 3.85 23.80 1.49
N GLY A 225 4.20 23.74 0.21
CA GLY A 225 3.97 22.55 -0.62
C GLY A 225 4.76 21.34 -0.12
N HIS A 226 6.04 21.53 0.24
CA HIS A 226 6.88 20.46 0.78
C HIS A 226 6.41 19.99 2.17
N ALA A 227 6.03 20.91 3.05
CA ALA A 227 5.53 20.57 4.38
C ALA A 227 4.21 19.80 4.30
N GLN A 228 3.29 20.21 3.42
CA GLN A 228 2.04 19.48 3.19
C GLN A 228 2.32 18.04 2.74
N GLN A 229 3.20 17.83 1.77
CA GLN A 229 3.57 16.49 1.29
C GLN A 229 4.25 15.64 2.38
N ALA A 230 5.13 16.24 3.18
CA ALA A 230 5.76 15.56 4.30
C ALA A 230 4.74 15.11 5.36
N MET A 231 3.75 15.96 5.67
CA MET A 231 2.65 15.62 6.58
C MET A 231 1.79 14.48 6.04
N ILE A 232 1.48 14.49 4.74
CA ILE A 232 0.72 13.41 4.08
C ILE A 232 1.49 12.08 4.18
N ALA A 233 2.78 12.08 3.82
CA ALA A 233 3.61 10.88 3.89
C ALA A 233 3.73 10.33 5.32
N ALA A 234 3.90 11.20 6.33
CA ALA A 234 3.98 10.80 7.73
C ALA A 234 2.65 10.20 8.24
N ALA A 235 1.50 10.77 7.85
CA ALA A 235 0.19 10.25 8.22
C ALA A 235 -0.16 8.94 7.49
N ALA A 236 0.40 8.72 6.29
CA ALA A 236 0.19 7.52 5.49
C ALA A 236 0.79 6.25 6.10
N GLU A 237 1.54 6.30 7.20
CA GLU A 237 1.88 5.09 7.94
C GLU A 237 0.69 4.61 8.79
N TRP A 238 -0.03 5.56 9.38
CA TRP A 238 -1.03 5.31 10.42
C TRP A 238 -2.46 5.26 9.89
N ALA A 239 -2.73 5.80 8.71
CA ALA A 239 -4.09 5.78 8.17
C ALA A 239 -4.56 4.35 7.84
N GLY A 240 -5.89 4.22 7.80
CA GLY A 240 -6.57 3.02 7.34
C GLY A 240 -6.55 2.87 5.81
N PRO A 241 -7.52 2.13 5.24
CA PRO A 241 -7.66 1.99 3.78
C PRO A 241 -7.96 3.32 3.08
N LEU A 242 -8.40 4.33 3.83
CA LEU A 242 -8.71 5.67 3.35
C LEU A 242 -7.90 6.71 4.14
N LEU A 243 -7.26 7.62 3.42
CA LEU A 243 -6.59 8.82 3.92
C LEU A 243 -7.24 10.05 3.26
N LEU A 244 -7.66 11.02 4.06
CA LEU A 244 -8.18 12.29 3.57
C LEU A 244 -7.10 13.36 3.73
N VAL A 245 -6.92 14.20 2.70
CA VAL A 245 -5.96 15.32 2.76
C VAL A 245 -6.70 16.61 2.38
N ASP A 246 -6.69 17.58 3.28
CA ASP A 246 -7.18 18.94 3.03
C ASP A 246 -6.06 19.68 2.31
N THR A 247 -6.12 19.63 0.98
CA THR A 247 -5.12 20.12 0.02
C THR A 247 -3.81 19.31 -0.05
N ASP A 248 -3.07 19.52 -1.13
CA ASP A 248 -1.76 18.93 -1.40
C ASP A 248 -0.84 19.93 -2.14
N ALA A 249 0.26 19.43 -2.72
CA ALA A 249 1.17 20.26 -3.50
C ALA A 249 0.53 20.91 -4.74
N LEU A 250 -0.49 20.29 -5.36
CA LEU A 250 -1.17 20.89 -6.51
C LEU A 250 -1.95 22.14 -6.10
N MET A 251 -2.61 22.13 -4.94
CA MET A 251 -3.24 23.35 -4.43
C MET A 251 -2.23 24.46 -4.20
N THR A 252 -1.04 24.12 -3.73
CA THR A 252 0.05 25.09 -3.55
C THR A 252 0.58 25.61 -4.90
N ALA A 253 0.66 24.76 -5.93
CA ALA A 253 1.02 25.19 -7.28
C ALA A 253 0.00 26.18 -7.87
N ALA A 254 -1.29 25.99 -7.58
CA ALA A 254 -2.34 26.94 -7.95
C ALA A 254 -2.13 28.31 -7.27
N TRP A 255 -1.72 28.32 -6.00
CA TRP A 255 -1.36 29.55 -5.28
C TRP A 255 -0.12 30.25 -5.87
N CYS A 256 0.92 29.49 -6.24
CA CYS A 256 2.08 30.04 -6.94
C CYS A 256 1.65 30.76 -8.22
N GLU A 257 0.80 30.16 -9.05
CA GLU A 257 0.39 30.82 -10.30
C GLU A 257 -0.47 32.06 -10.02
N MET A 258 -1.37 31.97 -9.05
CA MET A 258 -2.24 33.08 -8.71
C MET A 258 -1.44 34.32 -8.27
N LEU A 259 -0.44 34.12 -7.41
CA LEU A 259 0.32 35.17 -6.74
C LEU A 259 1.57 35.60 -7.52
N LEU A 260 2.26 34.65 -8.17
CA LEU A 260 3.57 34.85 -8.80
C LEU A 260 3.54 34.66 -10.33
N GLY A 261 2.48 34.07 -10.87
CA GLY A 261 2.36 33.80 -12.31
C GLY A 261 3.18 32.59 -12.79
N ASP A 262 3.72 31.76 -11.89
CA ASP A 262 4.45 30.53 -12.21
C ASP A 262 3.86 29.28 -11.53
N ARG A 263 4.07 28.10 -12.14
CA ARG A 263 3.78 26.80 -11.52
C ARG A 263 5.07 26.03 -11.33
N PRO A 264 5.63 25.95 -10.11
CA PRO A 264 6.85 25.20 -9.88
C PRO A 264 6.71 23.73 -10.27
N VAL A 265 7.63 23.25 -11.11
CA VAL A 265 7.64 21.86 -11.60
C VAL A 265 7.74 20.85 -10.45
N GLU A 266 8.42 21.21 -9.37
CA GLU A 266 8.56 20.37 -8.17
C GLU A 266 7.21 20.12 -7.48
N LEU A 267 6.32 21.13 -7.41
CA LEU A 267 4.98 20.97 -6.86
C LEU A 267 4.06 20.20 -7.81
N MET A 268 4.17 20.47 -9.12
CA MET A 268 3.44 19.73 -10.15
C MET A 268 3.87 18.25 -10.23
N GLY A 269 5.13 17.93 -9.93
CA GLY A 269 5.68 16.57 -9.92
C GLY A 269 5.59 15.81 -8.60
N ALA A 270 5.16 16.46 -7.50
CA ALA A 270 5.01 15.82 -6.19
C ALA A 270 3.97 14.67 -6.22
N PRO A 271 4.03 13.70 -5.30
CA PRO A 271 3.06 12.62 -5.20
C PRO A 271 1.61 13.12 -5.21
N LYS A 272 0.74 12.41 -5.94
CA LYS A 272 -0.66 12.78 -6.17
C LYS A 272 -1.60 11.86 -5.38
N ALA A 273 -2.73 12.41 -4.96
CA ALA A 273 -3.83 11.60 -4.46
C ALA A 273 -4.46 10.74 -5.57
N ASP A 274 -5.14 9.66 -5.17
CA ASP A 274 -5.83 8.75 -6.09
C ASP A 274 -7.10 9.38 -6.68
N LEU A 275 -7.69 10.35 -5.97
CA LEU A 275 -8.85 11.11 -6.41
C LEU A 275 -8.82 12.51 -5.79
N TYR A 276 -9.18 13.50 -6.59
CA TYR A 276 -9.40 14.87 -6.14
C TYR A 276 -10.90 15.18 -6.11
N LEU A 277 -11.38 15.71 -5.00
CA LEU A 277 -12.69 16.31 -4.88
C LEU A 277 -12.52 17.82 -5.11
N LEU A 278 -12.90 18.30 -6.29
CA LEU A 278 -12.86 19.72 -6.64
C LEU A 278 -14.12 20.41 -6.11
N LEU A 279 -14.01 21.15 -5.01
CA LEU A 279 -15.14 21.81 -4.37
C LEU A 279 -15.45 23.14 -5.06
N GLU A 280 -16.69 23.26 -5.55
CA GLU A 280 -17.20 24.45 -6.23
C GLU A 280 -17.38 25.63 -5.26
N PRO A 281 -17.20 26.89 -5.74
CA PRO A 281 -17.39 28.11 -4.96
C PRO A 281 -18.85 28.59 -4.95
N ASP A 282 -19.78 27.69 -4.63
CA ASP A 282 -21.24 27.90 -4.53
C ASP A 282 -21.73 28.09 -3.08
N LEU A 283 -20.81 28.14 -2.11
CA LEU A 283 -21.09 28.50 -0.72
C LEU A 283 -21.03 30.02 -0.51
N PRO A 284 -21.83 30.58 0.42
CA PRO A 284 -21.72 32.00 0.77
C PRO A 284 -20.31 32.34 1.26
N TRP A 285 -19.73 33.40 0.72
CA TRP A 285 -18.45 33.92 1.19
C TRP A 285 -18.63 34.54 2.58
N ILE A 286 -17.87 34.05 3.56
CA ILE A 286 -17.77 34.62 4.91
C ILE A 286 -16.43 35.40 4.98
N ASP A 287 -16.15 36.24 5.97
CA ASP A 287 -14.77 36.73 6.18
C ASP A 287 -14.31 36.25 7.54
N ASP A 288 -13.17 35.54 7.59
CA ASP A 288 -12.55 35.06 8.84
C ASP A 288 -11.15 35.62 9.07
N GLY A 289 -10.71 36.61 8.27
CA GLY A 289 -9.46 37.34 8.49
C GLY A 289 -8.19 36.69 7.94
N THR A 290 -8.25 35.50 7.33
CA THR A 290 -7.11 34.85 6.65
C THR A 290 -7.27 34.80 5.11
N ARG A 291 -8.17 35.61 4.55
CA ARG A 291 -8.63 35.48 3.16
C ARG A 291 -7.90 36.45 2.24
N PHE A 292 -7.51 35.97 1.05
CA PHE A 292 -6.73 36.74 0.09
C PHE A 292 -7.59 37.50 -0.93
N PHE A 293 -8.79 36.99 -1.29
CA PHE A 293 -9.57 37.55 -2.41
C PHE A 293 -11.02 37.88 -2.02
N SER A 294 -11.26 39.15 -1.68
CA SER A 294 -12.62 39.70 -1.48
C SER A 294 -13.31 40.08 -2.81
N ASN A 295 -12.55 40.25 -3.89
CA ASN A 295 -13.06 40.60 -5.22
C ASN A 295 -13.61 39.38 -5.99
N PRO A 296 -14.85 39.41 -6.52
CA PRO A 296 -15.42 38.33 -7.32
C PRO A 296 -14.57 37.88 -8.52
N ASP A 297 -13.93 38.81 -9.24
CA ASP A 297 -13.16 38.47 -10.44
C ASP A 297 -11.90 37.65 -10.12
N ASP A 298 -11.23 38.01 -9.02
CA ASP A 298 -10.05 37.29 -8.53
C ASP A 298 -10.42 35.88 -8.05
N ARG A 299 -11.60 35.72 -7.44
CA ARG A 299 -12.11 34.39 -7.07
C ARG A 299 -12.41 33.52 -8.28
N HIS A 300 -13.03 34.07 -9.33
CA HIS A 300 -13.26 33.33 -10.57
C HIS A 300 -11.95 32.99 -11.29
N ARG A 301 -10.98 33.91 -11.31
CA ARG A 301 -9.64 33.64 -11.83
C ARG A 301 -8.99 32.49 -11.06
N PHE A 302 -9.02 32.53 -9.73
CA PHE A 302 -8.40 31.51 -8.91
C PHE A 302 -9.10 30.16 -9.04
N ALA A 303 -10.43 30.11 -9.10
CA ALA A 303 -11.18 28.87 -9.33
C ALA A 303 -10.77 28.18 -10.64
N ARG A 304 -10.60 28.96 -11.73
CA ARG A 304 -10.09 28.44 -13.01
C ARG A 304 -8.67 27.91 -12.90
N ILE A 305 -7.78 28.60 -12.19
CA ILE A 305 -6.40 28.16 -11.97
C ILE A 305 -6.37 26.83 -11.21
N VAL A 306 -7.15 26.75 -10.12
CA VAL A 306 -7.28 25.56 -9.27
C VAL A 306 -7.70 24.34 -10.07
N GLU A 307 -8.67 24.49 -10.97
CA GLU A 307 -9.13 23.43 -11.88
C GLU A 307 -8.07 23.09 -12.94
N GLN A 308 -7.51 24.11 -13.62
CA GLN A 308 -6.51 23.91 -14.67
C GLN A 308 -5.26 23.17 -14.17
N VAL A 309 -4.88 23.36 -12.91
CA VAL A 309 -3.78 22.61 -12.29
C VAL A 309 -4.07 21.11 -12.23
N LEU A 310 -5.30 20.70 -11.96
CA LEU A 310 -5.69 19.29 -11.97
C LEU A 310 -5.68 18.71 -13.39
N ASP A 311 -6.23 19.46 -14.35
CA ASP A 311 -6.24 19.08 -15.77
C ASP A 311 -4.81 18.88 -16.29
N ASP A 312 -3.91 19.84 -16.03
CA ASP A 312 -2.53 19.79 -16.51
C ASP A 312 -1.69 18.73 -15.79
N ALA A 313 -2.04 18.38 -14.54
CA ALA A 313 -1.43 17.27 -13.82
C ALA A 313 -1.96 15.89 -14.29
N GLY A 314 -3.05 15.85 -15.07
CA GLY A 314 -3.66 14.62 -15.55
C GLY A 314 -4.23 13.74 -14.44
N VAL A 315 -4.68 14.34 -13.34
CA VAL A 315 -5.21 13.61 -12.18
C VAL A 315 -6.73 13.44 -12.26
N PRO A 316 -7.29 12.31 -11.78
CA PRO A 316 -8.74 12.13 -11.74
C PRO A 316 -9.37 13.05 -10.70
N PHE A 317 -10.42 13.77 -11.09
CA PHE A 317 -11.18 14.60 -10.16
C PHE A 317 -12.68 14.59 -10.43
N VAL A 318 -13.45 14.84 -9.37
CA VAL A 318 -14.91 14.99 -9.42
C VAL A 318 -15.28 16.35 -8.83
N ARG A 319 -16.12 17.10 -9.55
CA ARG A 319 -16.66 18.38 -9.07
C ARG A 319 -17.72 18.11 -8.00
N ILE A 320 -17.59 18.80 -6.88
CA ILE A 320 -18.47 18.69 -5.71
C ILE A 320 -19.13 20.04 -5.46
N SER A 321 -20.44 20.09 -5.70
CA SER A 321 -21.30 21.26 -5.48
C SER A 321 -22.42 20.94 -4.47
N GLY A 322 -23.28 21.92 -4.19
CA GLY A 322 -24.40 21.81 -3.26
C GLY A 322 -24.01 22.18 -1.83
N GLN A 323 -24.97 22.15 -0.91
CA GLN A 323 -24.76 22.60 0.48
C GLN A 323 -25.05 21.48 1.48
N GLY A 324 -24.41 21.54 2.65
CA GLY A 324 -24.67 20.62 3.77
C GLY A 324 -24.61 19.14 3.36
N ASN A 325 -25.72 18.42 3.58
CA ASN A 325 -25.80 16.97 3.35
C ASN A 325 -25.73 16.57 1.88
N GLU A 326 -26.18 17.41 0.95
CA GLU A 326 -26.10 17.11 -0.49
C GLU A 326 -24.64 17.04 -0.94
N ARG A 327 -23.82 17.99 -0.49
CA ARG A 327 -22.37 18.02 -0.73
C ARG A 327 -21.68 16.77 -0.18
N LEU A 328 -22.03 16.38 1.05
CA LEU A 328 -21.49 15.18 1.67
C LEU A 328 -21.89 13.90 0.91
N ALA A 329 -23.14 13.80 0.46
CA ALA A 329 -23.63 12.68 -0.33
C ALA A 329 -22.91 12.58 -1.68
N ALA A 330 -22.69 13.70 -2.36
CA ALA A 330 -21.92 13.76 -3.61
C ALA A 330 -20.47 13.29 -3.40
N ALA A 331 -19.81 13.74 -2.33
CA ALA A 331 -18.46 13.31 -2.00
C ALA A 331 -18.38 11.81 -1.68
N ARG A 332 -19.35 11.27 -0.93
CA ARG A 332 -19.44 9.82 -0.66
C ARG A 332 -19.62 9.02 -1.93
N ALA A 333 -20.49 9.47 -2.83
CA ALA A 333 -20.69 8.82 -4.12
C ALA A 333 -19.40 8.82 -4.95
N ALA A 334 -18.64 9.91 -4.97
CA ALA A 334 -17.36 9.99 -5.68
C ALA A 334 -16.29 9.05 -5.10
N ILE A 335 -16.22 8.94 -3.77
CA ILE A 335 -15.30 8.02 -3.08
C ILE A 335 -15.71 6.56 -3.33
N GLY A 336 -17.01 6.27 -3.25
CA GLY A 336 -17.61 4.94 -3.41
C GLY A 336 -17.60 4.40 -4.85
N ALA A 337 -17.89 5.23 -5.85
CA ALA A 337 -17.99 4.82 -7.25
C ALA A 337 -16.67 4.34 -7.86
N ASN A 338 -15.55 4.60 -7.20
CA ASN A 338 -14.25 4.11 -7.61
C ASN A 338 -13.88 2.77 -6.93
N TYR A 339 -14.76 2.15 -6.12
CA TYR A 339 -14.50 0.82 -5.51
C TYR A 339 -14.80 -0.35 -6.45
N ASP A 340 -15.44 -0.11 -7.60
CA ASP A 340 -15.78 -1.10 -8.65
C ASP A 340 -14.76 -1.08 -9.81
#